data_AF-A0A7X0P121-F1
#
_entry.id   AF-A0A7X0P121-F1
#
_cell.length_a   1.000
_cell.length_b   1.000
_cell.length_c   1.000
_cell.angle_alpha   90.00
_cell.angle_beta   90.00
_cell.angle_gamma   90.00
#
_symmetry.space_group_name_H-M   'P 1'
#
loop_
_entity.id
_entity.type
_entity.pdbx_description
1 polymer ?
#
loop_
_entity_poly.entity_id
_entity_poly.type
_entity_poly.pdbx_seq_one_letter_code
_entity_poly.pdbx_strand_id
1 'polypeptide(L)'
;MTSTGYQTLLDCRRRSRYLRQHGFTIDQIAIILALDHPASPLRLYRHAAGLTAAQTVDAFHRLAATTGAGLRESRLYDHETWPQTGRRPSVHTLHLLARIYGTQPAHLLTPAMLATYTPRDQHALRQGNR
;
A
#
# COMPACT_ATOMS: atom_id res chain seq x y z
N MET A 1 -14.83 -9.72 13.72
CA MET A 1 -13.48 -9.14 13.61
C MET A 1 -12.82 -9.25 14.97
N THR A 2 -11.72 -9.98 15.08
CA THR A 2 -11.02 -10.20 16.35
C THR A 2 -10.43 -8.88 16.89
N SER A 3 -10.60 -8.63 18.19
CA SER A 3 -10.15 -7.45 18.93
C SER A 3 -8.71 -7.01 18.58
N THR A 4 -7.83 -7.99 18.37
CA THR A 4 -6.41 -7.82 18.03
C THR A 4 -6.18 -7.08 16.70
N GLY A 5 -6.94 -7.41 15.65
CA GLY A 5 -6.71 -6.80 14.32
C GLY A 5 -7.09 -5.31 14.30
N TYR A 6 -8.15 -4.94 15.02
CA TYR A 6 -8.56 -3.54 15.16
C TYR A 6 -7.56 -2.73 16.01
N GLN A 7 -7.03 -3.32 17.08
CA GLN A 7 -5.99 -2.69 17.91
C GLN A 7 -4.71 -2.41 17.10
N THR A 8 -4.23 -3.40 16.32
CA THR A 8 -3.07 -3.22 15.43
C THR A 8 -3.25 -2.05 14.48
N LEU A 9 -4.45 -1.87 13.91
CA LEU A 9 -4.75 -0.75 13.03
C LEU A 9 -4.67 0.60 13.76
N LEU A 10 -5.17 0.69 14.99
CA LEU A 10 -5.12 1.92 15.79
C LEU A 10 -3.69 2.27 16.19
N ASP A 11 -2.88 1.28 16.57
CA ASP A 11 -1.48 1.48 16.95
C ASP A 11 -0.64 1.94 15.75
N CYS A 12 -0.79 1.27 14.60
CA CYS A 12 -0.18 1.67 13.34
C CYS A 12 -0.50 3.14 13.00
N ARG A 13 -1.77 3.55 13.14
CA ARG A 13 -2.20 4.93 12.82
C ARG A 13 -1.67 5.96 13.80
N ARG A 14 -1.65 5.65 15.10
CA ARG A 14 -1.11 6.55 16.13
C ARG A 14 0.37 6.77 15.90
N ARG A 15 1.12 5.68 15.68
CA ARG A 15 2.56 5.72 15.44
C ARG A 15 2.92 6.42 14.14
N SER A 16 2.20 6.14 13.04
CA SER A 16 2.45 6.82 11.77
C SER A 16 2.14 8.32 11.82
N ARG A 17 1.14 8.74 12.60
CA ARG A 17 0.88 10.17 12.82
C ARG A 17 2.03 10.83 13.58
N TYR A 18 2.47 10.23 14.69
CA TYR A 18 3.58 10.74 15.49
C TYR A 18 4.85 10.89 14.62
N LEU A 19 5.25 9.85 13.91
CA LEU A 19 6.47 9.88 13.09
C LEU A 19 6.39 10.93 11.96
N ARG A 20 5.23 11.10 11.30
CA ARG A 20 5.06 12.17 10.29
C ARG A 20 5.19 13.56 10.89
N GLN A 21 4.68 13.79 12.10
CA GLN A 21 4.83 15.08 12.80
C GLN A 21 6.29 15.38 13.15
N HIS A 22 7.12 14.35 13.28
CA HIS A 22 8.55 14.45 13.52
C HIS A 22 9.42 14.39 12.25
N GLY A 23 8.82 14.56 11.07
CA GLY A 23 9.55 14.71 9.80
C GLY A 23 10.00 13.40 9.15
N PHE A 24 9.56 12.24 9.63
CA PHE A 24 9.85 10.97 8.97
C PHE A 24 9.08 10.84 7.65
N THR A 25 9.76 10.32 6.63
CA THR A 25 9.17 10.00 5.33
C THR A 25 8.26 8.77 5.41
N ILE A 26 7.36 8.62 4.43
CA ILE A 26 6.47 7.44 4.37
C ILE A 26 7.27 6.14 4.27
N ASP A 27 8.35 6.12 3.49
CA ASP A 27 9.24 4.96 3.36
C ASP A 27 9.85 4.56 4.71
N GLN A 28 10.39 5.54 5.46
CA GLN A 28 10.94 5.27 6.80
C GLN A 28 9.88 4.76 7.78
N ILE A 29 8.67 5.33 7.74
CA ILE A 29 7.58 4.91 8.62
C ILE A 29 7.13 3.49 8.28
N ALA A 30 7.01 3.15 7.00
CA ALA A 30 6.63 1.79 6.57
C ALA A 30 7.65 0.76 7.07
N ILE A 31 8.95 1.07 7.02
CA ILE A 31 10.02 0.22 7.59
C ILE A 31 9.84 0.07 9.10
N ILE A 32 9.62 1.16 9.83
CA ILE A 32 9.42 1.10 11.29
C ILE A 32 8.19 0.25 11.64
N LEU A 33 7.07 0.43 10.95
CA LEU A 33 5.86 -0.36 11.18
C LEU A 33 6.06 -1.85 10.85
N ALA A 34 6.90 -2.17 9.86
CA ALA A 34 7.21 -3.55 9.48
C ALA A 34 7.96 -4.32 10.59
N LEU A 35 8.67 -3.63 11.47
CA LEU A 35 9.38 -4.25 12.60
C LEU A 35 8.42 -4.79 13.66
N ASP A 36 7.26 -4.15 13.82
CA ASP A 36 6.31 -4.46 14.88
C ASP A 36 5.09 -5.28 14.39
N HIS A 37 4.83 -5.27 13.08
CA HIS A 37 3.59 -5.79 12.52
C HIS A 37 3.83 -6.67 11.29
N PRO A 38 3.47 -7.97 11.33
CA PRO A 38 3.53 -8.86 10.17
C PRO A 38 2.39 -8.54 9.21
N ALA A 39 2.62 -7.60 8.29
CA ALA A 39 1.69 -7.21 7.24
C ALA A 39 2.41 -7.06 5.90
N SER A 40 1.66 -7.09 4.80
CA SER A 40 2.23 -6.84 3.48
C SER A 40 2.76 -5.40 3.38
N PRO A 41 3.80 -5.15 2.56
CA PRO A 41 4.29 -3.80 2.33
C PRO A 41 3.16 -2.86 1.89
N LEU A 42 2.29 -3.28 0.97
CA LEU A 42 1.16 -2.46 0.50
C LEU A 42 0.26 -1.97 1.66
N ARG A 43 -0.06 -2.84 2.63
CA ARG A 43 -0.84 -2.47 3.81
C ARG A 43 -0.06 -1.52 4.73
N LEU A 44 1.21 -1.80 4.97
CA LEU A 44 2.09 -0.98 5.81
C LEU A 44 2.25 0.44 5.25
N TYR A 45 2.39 0.59 3.93
CA TYR A 45 2.45 1.88 3.26
C TYR A 45 1.16 2.68 3.38
N ARG A 46 -0.01 2.02 3.30
CA ARG A 46 -1.29 2.68 3.57
C ARG A 46 -1.36 3.21 5.01
N HIS A 47 -0.88 2.41 5.98
CA HIS A 47 -0.83 2.81 7.38
C HIS A 47 0.16 3.94 7.65
N ALA A 48 1.33 3.90 7.00
CA ALA A 48 2.33 4.95 7.04
C ALA A 48 1.76 6.29 6.51
N ALA A 49 1.00 6.25 5.42
CA ALA A 49 0.26 7.40 4.89
C ALA A 49 -0.92 7.84 5.81
N GLY A 50 -1.31 7.02 6.78
CA GLY A 50 -2.39 7.28 7.72
C GLY A 50 -3.80 7.10 7.14
N LEU A 51 -3.92 6.44 5.99
CA LEU A 51 -5.16 6.33 5.22
C LEU A 51 -6.00 5.11 5.63
N THR A 52 -7.32 5.27 5.63
CA THR A 52 -8.26 4.13 5.63
C THR A 52 -8.36 3.51 4.24
N ALA A 53 -8.97 2.32 4.14
CA ALA A 53 -9.29 1.72 2.86
C ALA A 53 -10.22 2.62 2.03
N ALA A 54 -11.29 3.15 2.65
CA ALA A 54 -12.17 4.14 2.03
C ALA A 54 -11.41 5.35 1.47
N GLN A 55 -10.57 6.01 2.29
CA GLN A 55 -9.80 7.17 1.86
C GLN A 55 -8.83 6.85 0.71
N THR A 56 -8.27 5.63 0.70
CA THR A 56 -7.40 5.15 -0.37
C THR A 56 -8.19 4.95 -1.66
N VAL A 57 -9.37 4.33 -1.57
CA VAL A 57 -10.28 4.11 -2.69
C VAL A 57 -10.73 5.45 -3.29
N ASP A 58 -11.12 6.40 -2.45
CA ASP A 58 -11.51 7.74 -2.91
C ASP A 58 -10.35 8.46 -3.61
N ALA A 59 -9.14 8.38 -3.05
CA ALA A 59 -7.94 8.94 -3.68
C ALA A 59 -7.60 8.25 -5.01
N PHE A 60 -7.82 6.93 -5.08
CA PHE A 60 -7.63 6.15 -6.29
C PHE A 60 -8.59 6.58 -7.40
N HIS A 61 -9.88 6.74 -7.09
CA HIS A 61 -10.87 7.19 -8.08
C HIS A 61 -10.57 8.60 -8.57
N ARG A 62 -10.14 9.51 -7.68
CA ARG A 62 -9.73 10.87 -8.07
C ARG A 62 -8.56 10.88 -9.05
N LEU A 63 -7.60 9.96 -8.90
CA LEU A 63 -6.43 9.88 -9.80
C LEU A 63 -6.69 9.08 -11.08
N ALA A 64 -7.55 8.07 -11.03
CA ALA A 64 -7.73 7.12 -12.13
C ALA A 64 -8.57 7.68 -13.29
N ALA A 65 -9.27 8.81 -13.12
CA ALA A 65 -10.09 9.47 -14.14
C ALA A 65 -10.96 8.51 -14.99
N THR A 66 -11.43 7.39 -14.41
CA THR A 66 -11.99 6.26 -15.15
C THR A 66 -13.51 6.14 -14.94
N THR A 67 -14.23 5.96 -16.05
CA THR A 67 -15.66 5.64 -16.17
C THR A 67 -15.96 4.13 -16.07
N GLY A 68 -15.11 3.37 -15.35
CA GLY A 68 -15.19 1.91 -15.22
C GLY A 68 -15.48 1.42 -13.80
N ALA A 69 -15.40 0.09 -13.58
CA ALA A 69 -15.52 -0.52 -12.26
C ALA A 69 -14.31 -0.14 -11.39
N GLY A 70 -14.40 1.00 -10.70
CA GLY A 70 -13.35 1.54 -9.84
C GLY A 70 -12.91 0.56 -8.74
N LEU A 71 -11.73 0.84 -8.17
CA LEU A 71 -11.21 0.10 -7.03
C LEU A 71 -12.25 0.09 -5.90
N ARG A 72 -12.60 -1.09 -5.36
CA ARG A 72 -13.45 -1.22 -4.17
C ARG A 72 -12.57 -1.56 -2.96
N GLU A 73 -13.05 -1.29 -1.75
CA GLU A 73 -12.32 -1.66 -0.53
C GLU A 73 -11.99 -3.16 -0.47
N SER A 74 -12.93 -4.03 -0.86
CA SER A 74 -12.69 -5.47 -0.93
C SER A 74 -11.55 -5.84 -1.87
N ARG A 75 -11.44 -5.17 -3.03
CA ARG A 75 -10.34 -5.38 -3.99
C ARG A 75 -9.02 -4.84 -3.44
N LEU A 76 -9.04 -3.72 -2.72
CA LEU A 76 -7.85 -3.21 -2.03
C LEU A 76 -7.37 -4.23 -0.99
N TYR A 77 -8.27 -4.80 -0.19
CA TYR A 77 -7.92 -5.85 0.76
C TYR A 77 -7.41 -7.12 0.07
N ASP A 78 -8.00 -7.54 -1.06
CA ASP A 78 -7.48 -8.65 -1.88
C ASP A 78 -6.02 -8.42 -2.29
N HIS A 79 -5.65 -7.17 -2.63
CA HIS A 79 -4.29 -6.81 -3.00
C HIS A 79 -3.36 -6.78 -1.77
N GLU A 80 -3.84 -6.31 -0.63
CA GLU A 80 -3.08 -6.25 0.61
C GLU A 80 -2.75 -7.63 1.20
N THR A 81 -3.54 -8.66 0.90
CA THR A 81 -3.29 -10.00 1.44
C THR A 81 -2.57 -10.92 0.47
N TRP A 82 -2.31 -10.47 -0.77
CA TRP A 82 -1.48 -11.16 -1.73
C TRP A 82 0.00 -11.03 -1.34
N PRO A 83 0.83 -12.10 -1.45
CA PRO A 83 0.59 -13.37 -2.15
C PRO A 83 -0.05 -14.48 -1.31
N GLN A 84 -0.22 -14.30 0.00
CA GLN A 84 -0.74 -15.36 0.87
C GLN A 84 -2.18 -15.74 0.52
N THR A 85 -3.02 -14.74 0.24
CA THR A 85 -4.42 -14.89 -0.20
C THR A 85 -4.77 -13.75 -1.17
N GLY A 86 -6.00 -13.67 -1.67
CA GLY A 86 -6.44 -12.53 -2.47
C GLY A 86 -5.90 -12.54 -3.91
N ARG A 87 -5.69 -11.35 -4.48
CA ARG A 87 -5.39 -11.19 -5.93
C ARG A 87 -4.19 -10.30 -6.18
N ARG A 88 -3.34 -10.72 -7.11
CA ARG A 88 -2.17 -9.95 -7.57
C ARG A 88 -2.62 -8.57 -8.10
N PRO A 89 -2.08 -7.46 -7.58
CA PRO A 89 -2.36 -6.13 -8.11
C PRO A 89 -1.74 -5.94 -9.50
N SER A 90 -2.41 -5.20 -10.37
CA SER A 90 -1.85 -4.84 -11.67
C SER A 90 -0.72 -3.81 -11.52
N VAL A 91 0.17 -3.71 -12.50
CA VAL A 91 1.21 -2.66 -12.54
C VAL A 91 0.59 -1.27 -12.45
N HIS A 92 -0.48 -1.03 -13.21
CA HIS A 92 -1.22 0.24 -13.16
C HIS A 92 -1.78 0.56 -11.76
N THR A 93 -2.37 -0.44 -11.09
CA THR A 93 -2.85 -0.31 -9.70
C THR A 93 -1.71 0.09 -8.77
N LEU A 94 -0.54 -0.56 -8.88
CA LEU A 94 0.62 -0.27 -8.04
C LEU A 94 1.16 1.14 -8.27
N HIS A 95 1.21 1.63 -9.50
CA HIS A 95 1.62 3.01 -9.79
C HIS A 95 0.69 4.05 -9.15
N LEU A 96 -0.63 3.84 -9.24
CA LEU A 96 -1.61 4.73 -8.62
C LEU A 96 -1.51 4.70 -7.10
N LEU A 97 -1.42 3.51 -6.49
CA LEU A 97 -1.26 3.38 -5.04
C LEU A 97 0.05 4.01 -4.56
N ALA A 98 1.14 3.84 -5.29
CA ALA A 98 2.43 4.45 -4.97
C ALA A 98 2.34 5.98 -4.98
N ARG A 99 1.60 6.56 -5.93
CA ARG A 99 1.31 8.00 -5.96
C ARG A 99 0.50 8.46 -4.76
N ILE A 100 -0.53 7.70 -4.37
CA ILE A 100 -1.38 8.02 -3.21
C ILE A 100 -0.58 7.98 -1.92
N TYR A 101 0.31 7.01 -1.78
CA TYR A 101 1.12 6.83 -0.57
C TYR A 101 2.39 7.69 -0.58
N GLY A 102 2.79 8.27 -1.71
CA GLY A 102 4.02 9.05 -1.82
C GLY A 102 5.28 8.19 -1.76
N THR A 103 5.28 7.06 -2.46
CA THR A 103 6.40 6.10 -2.52
C THR A 103 6.62 5.60 -3.95
N GLN A 104 7.57 4.68 -4.15
CA GLN A 104 7.80 4.00 -5.42
C GLN A 104 6.96 2.71 -5.53
N PRO A 105 6.50 2.33 -6.73
CA PRO A 105 5.68 1.13 -6.92
C PRO A 105 6.37 -0.14 -6.43
N ALA A 106 7.68 -0.27 -6.63
CA ALA A 106 8.47 -1.40 -6.17
C ALA A 106 8.47 -1.56 -4.63
N HIS A 107 8.34 -0.47 -3.86
CA HIS A 107 8.31 -0.52 -2.39
C HIS A 107 7.01 -1.15 -1.84
N LEU A 108 5.95 -1.19 -2.63
CA LEU A 108 4.68 -1.82 -2.26
C LEU A 108 4.73 -3.36 -2.32
N LEU A 109 5.84 -3.92 -2.78
CA LEU A 109 6.05 -5.35 -2.99
C LEU A 109 7.29 -5.82 -2.22
N THR A 110 7.29 -7.06 -1.76
CA THR A 110 8.55 -7.72 -1.35
C THR A 110 9.36 -8.10 -2.60
N PRO A 111 10.68 -8.34 -2.48
CA PRO A 111 11.48 -8.82 -3.60
C PRO A 111 10.92 -10.10 -4.26
N ALA A 112 10.40 -11.03 -3.44
CA ALA A 112 9.76 -12.25 -3.92
C ALA A 112 8.46 -11.97 -4.70
N MET A 113 7.64 -11.03 -4.23
CA MET A 113 6.44 -10.59 -4.94
C MET A 113 6.78 -9.96 -6.29
N LEU A 114 7.77 -9.06 -6.31
CA LEU A 114 8.24 -8.39 -7.53
C LEU A 114 8.74 -9.41 -8.57
N ALA A 115 9.44 -10.46 -8.14
CA ALA A 115 9.94 -11.52 -9.01
C ALA A 115 8.82 -12.30 -9.75
N THR A 116 7.58 -12.26 -9.27
CA THR A 116 6.43 -12.91 -9.95
C THR A 116 5.88 -12.12 -11.14
N TYR A 117 6.31 -10.87 -11.32
CA TYR A 117 5.95 -10.04 -12.48
C TYR A 117 6.86 -10.35 -13.67
N THR A 118 6.40 -10.07 -14.88
CA THR A 118 7.24 -10.21 -16.08
C THR A 118 8.46 -9.28 -15.99
N PRO A 119 9.58 -9.56 -16.66
CA PRO A 119 10.76 -8.68 -16.63
C PRO A 119 10.44 -7.23 -17.06
N ARG A 120 9.53 -7.08 -18.05
CA ARG A 120 9.02 -5.77 -18.50
C ARG A 120 8.29 -5.03 -17.38
N ASP A 121 7.41 -5.71 -16.67
CA ASP A 121 6.65 -5.13 -15.56
C ASP A 121 7.54 -4.81 -14.37
N GLN A 122 8.52 -5.68 -14.07
CA GLN A 122 9.51 -5.41 -13.02
C GLN A 122 10.30 -4.13 -13.30
N HIS A 123 10.69 -3.92 -14.56
CA HIS A 123 11.36 -2.69 -14.98
C HIS A 123 10.43 -1.48 -14.80
N ALA A 124 9.18 -1.56 -15.24
CA ALA A 124 8.20 -0.48 -15.07
C ALA A 124 8.01 -0.10 -13.59
N LEU A 125 7.90 -1.07 -12.69
CA LEU A 125 7.71 -0.85 -11.26
C LEU A 125 8.93 -0.20 -10.57
N ARG A 126 10.14 -0.39 -11.11
CA ARG A 126 11.39 0.21 -10.58
C ARG A 126 11.65 1.62 -11.10
N GLN A 127 11.11 2.00 -12.26
CA GLN A 127 11.38 3.30 -12.88
C GLN A 127 10.64 4.49 -12.21
N GLY A 128 9.90 4.25 -11.11
CA GLY A 128 9.19 5.28 -10.35
C GLY A 128 8.02 5.90 -11.12
N ASN A 129 7.21 6.72 -10.45
CA ASN A 129 6.23 7.56 -11.14
C ASN A 129 6.98 8.77 -11.73
N ARG A 130 7.07 8.84 -13.06
CA ARG A 130 7.32 10.11 -13.76
C ARG A 130 6.06 10.97 -13.73
#